data_AF-A0AB39TU01-F1
#
_entry.id   AF-A0AB39TU01-F1
#
_cell.length_a   1.000
_cell.length_b   1.000
_cell.length_c   1.000
_cell.angle_alpha   90.00
_cell.angle_beta   90.00
_cell.angle_gamma   90.00
#
_symmetry.space_group_name_H-M   'P 1'
#
loop_
_entity.id
_entity.type
_entity.pdbx_description
1 polymer ?
#
loop_
_entity_poly.entity_id
_entity_poly.type
_entity_poly.pdbx_seq_one_letter_code
_entity_poly.pdbx_strand_id
1 'polypeptide(L)'
;MTDGLTVDEALRALAALEAAWKDDDEALAALAAGGDGERPLPALVAAYGEHAMDTLMALAFGLRATMSEEEMAELSDAVSANIGARMSALLTQTLKAWGMLAPADDLGVTKVIAHTVIDAMRAVTEEPNKTEVLPLLATFRTYALNDS
;
A
#
# COMPACT_ATOMS: atom_id res chain seq x y z
N MET A 1 0.77 -6.36 12.05
CA MET A 1 -0.30 -5.48 12.58
C MET A 1 -0.73 -4.57 11.45
N THR A 2 -1.89 -4.80 10.85
CA THR A 2 -2.43 -3.96 9.79
C THR A 2 -2.87 -2.64 10.41
N ASP A 3 -2.28 -1.51 10.02
CA ASP A 3 -2.56 -0.18 10.57
C ASP A 3 -4.00 0.29 10.26
N GLY A 4 -4.98 -0.28 10.96
CA GLY A 4 -6.40 0.03 10.80
C GLY A 4 -7.07 -0.53 9.54
N LEU A 5 -6.47 -1.55 8.89
CA LEU A 5 -7.11 -2.32 7.81
C LEU A 5 -7.48 -3.72 8.31
N THR A 6 -8.70 -4.15 8.03
CA THR A 6 -9.11 -5.55 8.20
C THR A 6 -8.45 -6.44 7.13
N VAL A 7 -8.43 -7.76 7.37
CA VAL A 7 -7.93 -8.73 6.38
C VAL A 7 -8.71 -8.62 5.07
N ASP A 8 -10.03 -8.48 5.13
CA ASP A 8 -10.88 -8.34 3.94
C ASP A 8 -10.60 -7.04 3.18
N GLU A 9 -10.40 -5.93 3.89
CA GLU A 9 -9.99 -4.65 3.29
C GLU A 9 -8.63 -4.78 2.59
N ALA A 10 -7.65 -5.43 3.23
CA ALA A 10 -6.34 -5.67 2.64
C ALA A 10 -6.42 -6.54 1.38
N LEU A 11 -7.23 -7.61 1.41
CA LEU A 11 -7.44 -8.49 0.26
C LEU A 11 -8.17 -7.79 -0.90
N ARG A 12 -9.19 -6.98 -0.60
CA ARG A 12 -9.92 -6.17 -1.59
C ARG A 12 -9.00 -5.12 -2.23
N ALA A 13 -8.17 -4.45 -1.43
CA ALA A 13 -7.17 -3.51 -1.94
C ALA A 13 -6.14 -4.20 -2.86
N LEU A 14 -5.61 -5.35 -2.44
CA LEU A 14 -4.68 -6.15 -3.24
C LEU A 14 -5.30 -6.63 -4.56
N ALA A 15 -6.57 -7.05 -4.53
CA ALA A 15 -7.31 -7.42 -5.74
C ALA A 15 -7.47 -6.21 -6.68
N ALA A 16 -7.69 -5.01 -6.14
CA ALA A 16 -7.79 -3.79 -6.93
C ALA A 16 -6.43 -3.39 -7.55
N LEU A 17 -5.33 -3.53 -6.82
CA LEU A 17 -3.97 -3.34 -7.38
C LEU A 17 -3.70 -4.31 -8.53
N GLU A 18 -4.07 -5.58 -8.37
CA GLU A 18 -3.90 -6.60 -9.40
C GLU A 18 -4.78 -6.34 -10.63
N ALA A 19 -6.03 -5.94 -10.43
CA ALA A 19 -6.95 -5.59 -11.52
C ALA A 19 -6.47 -4.35 -12.28
N ALA A 20 -6.04 -3.30 -11.58
CA ALA A 20 -5.46 -2.12 -12.21
C ALA A 20 -4.19 -2.46 -13.02
N TRP A 21 -3.30 -3.29 -12.47
CA TRP A 21 -2.10 -3.73 -13.19
C TRP A 21 -2.41 -4.49 -14.49
N LYS A 22 -3.51 -5.25 -14.51
CA LYS A 22 -3.96 -6.02 -15.68
C LYS A 22 -4.87 -5.23 -16.62
N ASP A 23 -5.16 -3.95 -16.31
CA ASP A 23 -6.18 -3.16 -16.99
C ASP A 23 -7.57 -3.82 -17.02
N ASP A 24 -7.92 -4.56 -15.95
CA ASP A 24 -9.20 -5.26 -15.80
C ASP A 24 -10.28 -4.34 -15.20
N ASP A 25 -10.96 -3.59 -16.06
CA ASP A 25 -12.02 -2.64 -15.68
C ASP A 25 -13.25 -3.33 -15.09
N GLU A 26 -13.56 -4.54 -15.54
CA GLU A 26 -14.71 -5.30 -15.04
C GLU A 26 -14.46 -5.74 -13.60
N ALA A 27 -13.26 -6.25 -13.30
CA ALA A 27 -12.86 -6.57 -11.94
C ALA A 27 -12.82 -5.33 -11.04
N LEU A 28 -12.28 -4.21 -11.52
CA LEU A 28 -12.29 -2.95 -10.76
C LEU A 28 -13.71 -2.45 -10.46
N ALA A 29 -14.62 -2.51 -11.43
CA ALA A 29 -16.02 -2.14 -11.23
C ALA A 29 -16.71 -3.04 -10.21
N ALA A 30 -16.47 -4.36 -10.27
CA ALA A 30 -17.00 -5.31 -9.29
C ALA A 30 -16.46 -5.04 -7.88
N LEU A 31 -15.18 -4.72 -7.75
CA LEU A 31 -14.56 -4.34 -6.48
C LEU A 31 -15.07 -2.99 -5.98
N ALA A 32 -15.41 -2.05 -6.85
CA ALA A 32 -15.93 -0.73 -6.48
C ALA A 32 -17.36 -0.79 -5.96
N ALA A 33 -18.16 -1.77 -6.42
CA ALA A 33 -19.54 -1.95 -6.01
C ALA A 33 -19.71 -2.06 -4.49
N GLY A 34 -18.78 -2.74 -3.81
CA GLY A 34 -18.67 -2.78 -2.34
C GLY A 34 -19.96 -3.17 -1.58
N GLY A 35 -19.89 -3.10 -0.26
CA GLY A 35 -21.02 -3.27 0.66
C GLY A 35 -21.32 -2.02 1.48
N ASP A 36 -22.50 -1.97 2.12
CA ASP A 36 -22.87 -0.87 3.01
C ASP A 36 -21.85 -0.72 4.16
N GLY A 37 -21.31 0.48 4.32
CA GLY A 37 -20.31 0.79 5.34
C GLY A 37 -18.87 0.39 4.97
N GLU A 38 -18.65 -0.22 3.82
CA GLU A 38 -17.31 -0.46 3.33
C GLU A 38 -16.63 0.83 2.86
N ARG A 39 -15.31 0.87 3.00
CA ARG A 39 -14.52 1.99 2.51
C ARG A 39 -14.64 2.10 0.99
N PRO A 40 -14.79 3.32 0.42
CA PRO A 40 -14.71 3.54 -1.01
C PRO A 40 -13.39 3.01 -1.58
N LEU A 41 -13.44 2.40 -2.76
CA LEU A 41 -12.29 1.75 -3.39
C LEU A 41 -11.05 2.66 -3.53
N PRO A 42 -11.14 3.93 -3.99
CA PRO A 42 -9.94 4.78 -4.09
C PRO A 42 -9.31 5.08 -2.72
N ALA A 43 -10.13 5.31 -1.68
CA ALA A 43 -9.65 5.50 -0.31
C ALA A 43 -9.02 4.22 0.26
N LEU A 44 -9.58 3.06 -0.07
CA LEU A 44 -9.07 1.76 0.35
C LEU A 44 -7.71 1.46 -0.27
N VAL A 45 -7.56 1.64 -1.58
CA VAL A 45 -6.29 1.43 -2.28
C VAL A 45 -5.22 2.38 -1.76
N ALA A 46 -5.55 3.65 -1.50
CA ALA A 46 -4.61 4.61 -0.93
C ALA A 46 -4.16 4.23 0.49
N ALA A 47 -5.09 3.81 1.35
CA ALA A 47 -4.76 3.36 2.71
C ALA A 47 -3.91 2.08 2.70
N TYR A 48 -4.20 1.15 1.79
CA TYR A 48 -3.36 -0.02 1.63
C TYR A 48 -1.97 0.32 1.11
N GLY A 49 -1.86 1.30 0.21
CA GLY A 49 -0.58 1.81 -0.26
C GLY A 49 0.30 2.34 0.86
N GLU A 50 -0.27 3.10 1.81
CA GLU A 50 0.45 3.53 3.02
C GLU A 50 0.98 2.33 3.81
N HIS A 51 0.10 1.38 4.15
CA HIS A 51 0.48 0.17 4.88
C HIS A 51 1.58 -0.64 4.18
N ALA A 52 1.49 -0.80 2.86
CA ALA A 52 2.48 -1.52 2.07
C ALA A 52 3.84 -0.80 2.08
N MET A 53 3.84 0.54 1.95
CA MET A 53 5.05 1.34 1.99
C MET A 53 5.71 1.34 3.37
N ASP A 54 4.92 1.44 4.45
CA ASP A 54 5.43 1.35 5.81
C ASP A 54 6.06 -0.02 6.07
N THR A 55 5.43 -1.09 5.57
CA THR A 55 5.98 -2.46 5.63
C THR A 55 7.30 -2.57 4.87
N LEU A 56 7.38 -2.06 3.64
CA LEU A 56 8.61 -2.10 2.84
C LEU A 56 9.73 -1.27 3.46
N MET A 57 9.41 -0.09 3.99
CA MET A 57 10.38 0.76 4.68
C MET A 57 10.87 0.06 5.94
N ALA A 58 9.98 -0.52 6.75
CA ALA A 58 10.37 -1.27 7.93
C ALA A 58 11.35 -2.41 7.60
N LEU A 59 11.08 -3.15 6.53
CA LEU A 59 11.98 -4.20 6.03
C LEU A 59 13.33 -3.63 5.54
N ALA A 60 13.30 -2.54 4.77
CA ALA A 60 14.51 -1.90 4.22
C ALA A 60 15.43 -1.32 5.31
N PHE A 61 14.84 -0.78 6.38
CA PHE A 61 15.57 -0.30 7.55
C PHE A 61 15.91 -1.40 8.56
N GLY A 62 15.51 -2.65 8.29
CA GLY A 62 15.84 -3.80 9.12
C GLY A 62 15.21 -3.76 10.51
N LEU A 63 14.00 -3.18 10.64
CA LEU A 63 13.23 -3.21 11.90
C LEU A 63 13.03 -4.66 12.35
N ARG A 64 13.55 -4.98 13.55
CA ARG A 64 13.37 -6.29 14.20
C ARG A 64 12.57 -6.11 15.47
N ALA A 65 11.64 -7.03 15.72
CA ALA A 65 10.84 -7.05 16.94
C ALA A 65 11.67 -7.18 18.23
N THR A 66 12.97 -7.51 18.13
CA THR A 66 13.89 -7.68 19.25
C THR A 66 14.78 -6.45 19.50
N MET A 67 14.53 -5.32 18.84
CA MET A 67 15.31 -4.10 19.06
C MET A 67 14.98 -3.48 20.43
N SER A 68 16.01 -2.99 21.11
CA SER A 68 15.88 -2.20 22.33
C SER A 68 15.29 -0.81 22.04
N GLU A 69 14.79 -0.12 23.07
CA GLU A 69 14.24 1.23 22.92
C GLU A 69 15.26 2.24 22.38
N GLU A 70 16.54 2.08 22.73
CA GLU A 70 17.64 2.93 22.26
C GLU A 70 17.92 2.71 20.77
N GLU A 71 17.96 1.45 20.33
CA GLU A 71 18.09 1.10 18.90
C GLU A 71 16.87 1.56 18.08
N MET A 72 15.66 1.54 18.66
CA MET A 72 14.47 2.10 18.01
C MET A 72 14.54 3.62 17.86
N ALA A 73 15.07 4.35 18.85
CA ALA A 73 15.24 5.79 18.78
C ALA A 73 16.28 6.20 17.72
N GLU A 74 17.44 5.54 17.69
CA GLU A 74 18.47 5.76 16.67
C GLU A 74 17.94 5.48 15.25
N LEU A 75 17.14 4.41 15.10
CA LEU A 75 16.54 4.10 13.82
C LEU A 75 15.48 5.12 13.41
N SER A 76 14.66 5.60 14.35
CA SER A 76 13.69 6.67 14.11
C SER A 76 14.36 7.95 13.61
N ASP A 77 15.49 8.32 14.21
CA ASP A 77 16.28 9.48 13.77
C ASP A 77 16.88 9.26 12.37
N ALA A 78 17.38 8.04 12.08
CA ALA A 78 17.90 7.68 10.77
C ALA A 78 16.82 7.71 9.68
N VAL A 79 15.61 7.19 9.97
CA VAL A 79 14.44 7.23 9.07
C VAL A 79 14.00 8.69 8.85
N SER A 80 13.96 9.50 9.89
CA SER A 80 13.58 10.92 9.80
C SER A 80 14.57 11.74 8.97
N ALA A 81 15.86 11.41 9.02
CA ALA A 81 16.88 12.03 8.17
C ALA A 81 16.80 11.54 6.70
N ASN A 82 16.26 10.34 6.46
CA ASN A 82 16.19 9.72 5.14
C ASN A 82 15.20 10.46 4.22
N ILE A 83 15.69 10.92 3.06
CA ILE A 83 14.86 11.64 2.07
C ILE A 83 13.81 10.72 1.46
N GLY A 84 14.16 9.46 1.16
CA GLY A 84 13.24 8.46 0.59
C GLY A 84 12.06 8.16 1.51
N ALA A 85 12.32 7.97 2.81
CA ALA A 85 11.27 7.75 3.80
C ALA A 85 10.31 8.97 3.90
N ARG A 86 10.86 10.19 3.96
CA ARG A 86 10.05 11.42 3.99
C ARG A 86 9.23 11.63 2.72
N MET A 87 9.81 11.36 1.55
CA MET A 87 9.09 11.45 0.27
C MET A 87 8.00 10.38 0.16
N SER A 88 8.25 9.17 0.67
CA SER A 88 7.25 8.10 0.75
C SER A 88 6.07 8.52 1.64
N ALA A 89 6.34 9.06 2.82
CA ALA A 89 5.30 9.54 3.73
C ALA A 89 4.44 10.67 3.12
N LEU A 90 5.08 11.63 2.42
CA LEU A 90 4.34 12.68 1.71
C LEU A 90 3.49 12.14 0.56
N LEU A 91 4.01 11.15 -0.18
CA LEU A 91 3.28 10.50 -1.25
C LEU A 91 2.05 9.76 -0.70
N THR A 92 2.22 8.92 0.32
CA THR A 92 1.11 8.13 0.90
C THR A 92 0.06 9.03 1.53
N GLN A 93 0.46 10.12 2.20
CA GLN A 93 -0.46 11.13 2.72
C GLN A 93 -1.26 11.81 1.60
N THR A 94 -0.59 12.15 0.48
CA THR A 94 -1.24 12.78 -0.68
C THR A 94 -2.24 11.83 -1.34
N LEU A 95 -1.87 10.56 -1.53
CA LEU A 95 -2.75 9.54 -2.09
C LEU A 95 -3.97 9.28 -1.18
N LYS A 96 -3.78 9.25 0.14
CA LYS A 96 -4.91 9.12 1.09
C LYS A 96 -5.86 10.30 1.00
N ALA A 97 -5.34 11.52 0.98
CA ALA A 97 -6.16 12.71 0.81
C ALA A 97 -6.96 12.68 -0.51
N TRP A 98 -6.30 12.28 -1.60
CA TRP A 98 -6.97 12.16 -2.90
C TRP A 98 -8.03 11.05 -2.90
N GLY A 99 -7.70 9.87 -2.39
CA GLY A 99 -8.63 8.73 -2.32
C GLY A 99 -9.87 9.00 -1.46
N MET A 100 -9.73 9.78 -0.38
CA MET A 100 -10.87 10.20 0.45
C MET A 100 -11.80 11.20 -0.24
N LEU A 101 -11.27 12.02 -1.15
CA LEU A 101 -12.05 13.06 -1.86
C LEU A 101 -12.63 12.56 -3.19
N ALA A 102 -12.08 11.47 -3.73
CA ALA A 102 -12.54 10.90 -4.98
C ALA A 102 -13.95 10.29 -4.83
N PRO A 103 -14.81 10.41 -5.86
CA PRO A 103 -16.06 9.65 -5.92
C PRO A 103 -15.79 8.14 -5.80
N ALA A 104 -16.68 7.42 -5.11
CA ALA A 104 -16.49 6.00 -4.85
C ALA A 104 -16.43 5.13 -6.12
N ASP A 105 -17.08 5.61 -7.19
CA ASP A 105 -17.18 4.99 -8.51
C ASP A 105 -16.18 5.54 -9.53
N ASP A 106 -15.27 6.42 -9.13
CA ASP A 106 -14.23 6.94 -10.01
C ASP A 106 -13.10 5.91 -10.20
N LEU A 107 -13.32 5.00 -11.14
CA LEU A 107 -12.36 3.96 -11.51
C LEU A 107 -11.07 4.56 -12.10
N GLY A 108 -11.16 5.71 -12.76
CA GLY A 108 -10.00 6.41 -13.31
C GLY A 108 -9.04 6.85 -12.22
N VAL A 109 -9.56 7.50 -11.17
CA VAL A 109 -8.76 7.88 -10.00
C VAL A 109 -8.23 6.63 -9.28
N THR A 110 -9.07 5.60 -9.12
CA THR A 110 -8.64 4.34 -8.49
C THR A 110 -7.44 3.73 -9.20
N LYS A 111 -7.44 3.67 -10.54
CA LYS A 111 -6.30 3.19 -11.33
C LYS A 111 -5.05 4.03 -11.12
N VAL A 112 -5.18 5.36 -11.15
CA VAL A 112 -4.03 6.25 -10.98
C VAL A 112 -3.40 6.06 -9.60
N ILE A 113 -4.21 5.97 -8.56
CA ILE A 113 -3.72 5.67 -7.20
C ILE A 113 -3.06 4.29 -7.18
N ALA A 114 -3.71 3.26 -7.74
CA ALA A 114 -3.18 1.89 -7.76
C ALA A 114 -1.82 1.79 -8.46
N HIS A 115 -1.68 2.37 -9.66
CA HIS A 115 -0.40 2.41 -10.36
C HIS A 115 0.67 3.17 -9.59
N THR A 116 0.29 4.31 -8.99
CA THR A 116 1.24 5.09 -8.18
C THR A 116 1.74 4.29 -6.98
N VAL A 117 0.87 3.52 -6.31
CA VAL A 117 1.26 2.61 -5.22
C VAL A 117 2.19 1.52 -5.73
N ILE A 118 1.87 0.85 -6.84
CA ILE A 118 2.71 -0.20 -7.44
C ILE A 118 4.09 0.36 -7.79
N ASP A 119 4.15 1.53 -8.43
CA ASP A 119 5.40 2.15 -8.82
C ASP A 119 6.23 2.59 -7.61
N ALA A 120 5.59 3.08 -6.55
CA ALA A 120 6.25 3.38 -5.28
C ALA A 120 6.83 2.12 -4.62
N MET A 121 6.07 1.02 -4.58
CA MET A 121 6.53 -0.26 -4.06
C MET A 121 7.75 -0.75 -4.86
N ARG A 122 7.70 -0.68 -6.19
CA ARG A 122 8.83 -1.05 -7.06
C ARG A 122 10.04 -0.16 -6.84
N ALA A 123 9.85 1.14 -6.65
CA ALA A 123 10.94 2.09 -6.43
C ALA A 123 11.73 1.81 -5.14
N VAL A 124 11.07 1.26 -4.12
CA VAL A 124 11.70 0.92 -2.83
C VAL A 124 12.34 -0.48 -2.85
N THR A 125 11.89 -1.38 -3.72
CA THR A 125 12.59 -2.64 -3.97
C THR A 125 13.86 -2.41 -4.82
N GLU A 126 14.99 -2.99 -4.42
CA GLU A 126 16.35 -2.69 -4.93
C GLU A 126 16.55 -2.78 -6.46
N GLU A 127 15.61 -3.36 -7.22
CA GLU A 127 15.63 -3.37 -8.69
C GLU A 127 14.26 -3.01 -9.30
N PRO A 128 13.87 -1.71 -9.34
CA PRO A 128 12.54 -1.28 -9.79
C PRO A 128 12.14 -1.79 -11.19
N ASN A 129 13.13 -2.02 -12.06
CA ASN A 129 12.95 -2.49 -13.43
C ASN A 129 12.88 -4.02 -13.58
N LYS A 130 13.13 -4.79 -12.52
CA LYS A 130 13.10 -6.26 -12.52
C LYS A 130 12.12 -6.85 -11.51
N THR A 131 11.63 -6.05 -10.56
CA THR A 131 10.57 -6.47 -9.63
C THR A 131 9.29 -6.74 -10.42
N GLU A 132 8.93 -8.02 -10.53
CA GLU A 132 7.64 -8.43 -11.08
C GLU A 132 6.52 -8.06 -10.11
N VAL A 133 5.50 -7.35 -10.62
CA VAL A 133 4.40 -6.82 -9.79
C VAL A 133 3.54 -7.94 -9.22
N LEU A 134 3.20 -8.96 -10.00
CA LEU A 134 2.29 -10.02 -9.56
C LEU A 134 2.87 -10.89 -8.43
N PRO A 135 4.14 -11.36 -8.50
CA PRO A 135 4.78 -12.05 -7.37
C PRO A 135 4.90 -11.17 -6.12
N LEU A 136 5.15 -9.87 -6.28
CA LEU A 136 5.18 -8.94 -5.16
C LEU A 136 3.81 -8.88 -4.47
N LEU A 137 2.73 -8.64 -5.22
CA LEU A 137 1.36 -8.62 -4.68
C LEU A 137 0.96 -9.97 -4.07
N ALA A 138 1.39 -11.10 -4.64
CA ALA A 138 1.15 -12.43 -4.07
C ALA A 138 1.85 -12.63 -2.72
N THR A 139 3.04 -12.05 -2.56
CA THR A 139 3.77 -12.05 -1.28
C THR A 139 3.00 -11.28 -0.22
N PHE A 140 2.54 -10.06 -0.57
CA PHE A 140 1.71 -9.25 0.32
C PHE A 140 0.38 -9.92 0.68
N ARG A 141 -0.26 -10.61 -0.26
CA ARG A 141 -1.45 -11.43 0.00
C ARG A 141 -1.17 -12.53 1.03
N THR A 142 -0.03 -13.20 0.92
CA THR A 142 0.39 -14.23 1.86
C THR A 142 0.61 -13.64 3.26
N TYR A 143 1.21 -12.45 3.36
CA TYR A 143 1.35 -11.76 4.64
C TYR A 143 0.00 -11.39 5.26
N ALA A 144 -0.92 -10.80 4.49
CA ALA A 144 -2.25 -10.45 4.98
C ALA A 144 -3.04 -11.66 5.53
N LEU A 145 -2.84 -12.85 4.95
CA LEU A 145 -3.48 -14.10 5.38
C LEU A 145 -2.79 -14.78 6.57
N ASN A 146 -1.52 -14.47 6.85
CA ASN A 146 -0.76 -15.08 7.94
C ASN A 146 -0.73 -14.22 9.21
N ASP A 147 -1.04 -12.93 9.09
CA ASP A 147 -1.14 -11.97 10.21
C ASP A 147 -2.52 -11.98 10.91
N SER A 148 -3.42 -12.90 10.52
CA SER A 148 -4.79 -13.06 11.03
C SER A 148 -4.94 -14.11 12.13
#